data_AF-A0A7C5M549-F1
#
_entry.id   AF-A0A7C5M549-F1
#
_cell.length_a   1.000
_cell.length_b   1.000
_cell.length_c   1.000
_cell.angle_alpha   90.00
_cell.angle_beta   90.00
_cell.angle_gamma   90.00
#
_symmetry.space_group_name_H-M   'P 1'
#
loop_
_entity.id
_entity.type
_entity.pdbx_description
1 polymer ?
#
loop_
_entity_poly.entity_id
_entity_poly.type
_entity_poly.pdbx_seq_one_letter_code
_entity_poly.pdbx_strand_id
1 'polypeptide(L)' 'MSKNFALIGAAGFVAPRHMKAIKDTGNVLLAALDKFD' A
#
# COMPACT_ATOMS: atom_id res chain seq x y z
N MET A 1 -17.27 -0.19 -6.06
CA MET A 1 -16.25 0.20 -7.05
C MET A 1 -14.88 0.04 -6.42
N SER A 2 -13.95 -0.65 -7.09
CA SER A 2 -12.57 -0.75 -6.63
C SER A 2 -11.86 0.60 -6.74
N LYS A 3 -11.02 0.94 -5.76
CA LYS A 3 -10.21 2.17 -5.72
C LYS A 3 -8.74 1.84 -5.91
N ASN A 4 -8.03 2.79 -6.49
CA ASN A 4 -6.60 2.72 -6.70
C ASN A 4 -5.88 3.48 -5.59
N PHE A 5 -4.84 2.86 -5.03
CA PHE A 5 -4.02 3.41 -3.96
C PHE A 5 -2.56 3.51 -4.40
N ALA A 6 -1.86 4.47 -3.82
CA ALA A 6 -0.40 4.52 -3.79
C ALA A 6 0.06 4.52 -2.32
N LEU A 7 1.16 3.85 -2.02
CA LEU A 7 1.73 3.76 -0.66
C LEU A 7 3.13 4.38 -0.62
N ILE A 8 3.32 5.41 0.20
CA ILE A 8 4.63 6.01 0.48
C ILE A 8 5.11 5.49 1.85
N GLY A 9 6.39 5.13 1.95
CA GLY A 9 6.94 4.43 3.12
C GLY A 9 6.67 2.93 3.09
N ALA A 10 6.72 2.33 1.89
CA ALA A 10 6.35 0.93 1.66
C ALA A 10 7.26 -0.10 2.36
N ALA A 11 8.48 0.28 2.76
CA ALA A 11 9.40 -0.54 3.55
C ALA A 11 9.25 -0.30 5.07
N GLY A 12 8.37 0.61 5.50
CA GLY A 12 8.14 0.89 6.90
C GLY A 12 7.50 -0.28 7.66
N PHE A 13 7.77 -0.37 8.95
CA PHE A 13 7.23 -1.42 9.84
C PHE A 13 5.69 -1.59 9.75
N VAL A 14 4.96 -0.49 9.54
CA VAL A 14 3.48 -0.48 9.45
C VAL A 14 2.96 -0.78 8.03
N ALA A 15 3.79 -0.70 6.99
CA ALA A 15 3.37 -0.81 5.60
C ALA A 15 2.60 -2.11 5.28
N PRO A 16 2.99 -3.31 5.79
CA PRO A 16 2.23 -4.54 5.57
C PRO A 16 0.77 -4.46 6.04
N ARG A 17 0.47 -3.68 7.10
CA ARG A 17 -0.91 -3.48 7.59
C ARG A 17 -1.74 -2.69 6.59
N HIS A 18 -1.16 -1.67 5.94
CA HIS A 18 -1.83 -0.90 4.90
C HIS A 18 -2.05 -1.74 3.63
N MET A 19 -1.03 -2.49 3.20
CA MET A 19 -1.15 -3.41 2.06
C MET A 19 -2.26 -4.43 2.28
N LYS A 20 -2.33 -5.01 3.50
CA LYS A 20 -3.41 -5.91 3.89
C LYS A 20 -4.77 -5.24 3.83
N ALA A 21 -4.93 -4.04 4.40
CA ALA A 21 -6.20 -3.32 4.37
C ALA A 21 -6.67 -3.03 2.94
N ILE A 22 -5.77 -2.62 2.04
CA ILE A 22 -6.08 -2.38 0.63
C ILE A 22 -6.58 -3.69 -0.03
N LYS A 23 -5.88 -4.80 0.20
CA LYS A 23 -6.27 -6.12 -0.34
C LYS A 23 -7.62 -6.60 0.21
N ASP A 24 -7.78 -6.58 1.53
CA ASP A 24 -8.96 -7.11 2.22
C ASP A 24 -10.23 -6.30 1.89
N THR A 25 -10.07 -5.04 1.51
CA THR A 25 -11.18 -4.17 1.07
C THR A 25 -11.43 -4.20 -0.44
N GLY A 26 -10.77 -5.10 -1.19
CA GLY A 26 -10.99 -5.27 -2.63
C GLY A 26 -10.44 -4.13 -3.50
N ASN A 27 -9.45 -3.41 -2.99
CA ASN A 27 -8.82 -2.28 -3.67
C ASN A 27 -7.47 -2.68 -4.27
N VAL A 28 -6.91 -1.81 -5.11
CA VAL A 28 -5.67 -2.07 -5.85
C VAL A 28 -4.58 -1.11 -5.36
N LEU A 29 -3.45 -1.65 -4.94
CA LEU A 29 -2.23 -0.89 -4.72
C LEU A 29 -1.46 -0.80 -6.04
N LEU A 30 -1.53 0.35 -6.73
CA LEU A 30 -0.91 0.55 -8.05
C LEU A 30 0.56 0.94 -7.98
N ALA A 31 0.93 1.69 -6.94
CA ALA A 31 2.28 2.20 -6.79
C ALA A 31 2.71 2.14 -5.33
N ALA A 32 3.99 1.89 -5.12
CA ALA A 32 4.62 1.93 -3.82
C ALA A 32 5.95 2.67 -3.95
N LEU A 33 6.25 3.54 -2.99
CA LEU A 33 7.49 4.29 -2.92
C LEU A 33 8.07 4.13 -1.53
N ASP A 34 9.36 3.86 -1.46
CA ASP A 34 10.15 4.10 -0.27
C ASP A 34 11.43 4.83 -0.70
N LYS A 35 11.88 5.78 0.12
CA LYS A 35 13.10 6.56 -0.14
C LYS A 35 14.34 5.81 0.34
N PHE A 36 14.18 4.81 1.21
CA PHE A 36 15.32 3.99 1.62
C PHE A 36 16.00 3.40 0.38
N ASP A 37 17.30 3.68 0.26
CA ASP A 37 18.18 3.18 -0.80
C ASP A 37 18.40 1.67 -0.64
#